data_AF-A0AAD1TWR8-F1
#
_entry.id   AF-A0AAD1TWR8-F1
#
_cell.length_a   1.000
_cell.length_b   1.000
_cell.length_c   1.000
_cell.angle_alpha   90.00
_cell.angle_beta   90.00
_cell.angle_gamma   90.00
#
_symmetry.space_group_name_H-M   'P 1'
#
loop_
_entity.id
_entity.type
_entity.pdbx_description
1 polymer ?
#
loop_
_entity_poly.entity_id
_entity_poly.type
_entity_poly.pdbx_seq_one_letter_code
_entity_poly.pdbx_strand_id
1 'polypeptide(L)'
;MNYFYSGSTNAFYPEELREVYEMAGTWPDDAVKVEANIADKFMQTPPAGKWRIAGGDGLPAWGDIPPLTHEQITASAMQQKTMLLAEASAVIGPLKDASDGGYIDDADRPILIAWQKYRYDLTKVDPAKPVWPTKPTE
;
A
#
# COMPACT_ATOMS: atom_id res chain seq x y z
N MET A 1 20.98 -10.95 -23.90
CA MET A 1 20.88 -11.87 -22.75
C MET A 1 19.73 -12.81 -22.99
N ASN A 2 19.87 -14.09 -22.61
CA ASN A 2 18.81 -15.08 -22.72
C ASN A 2 18.17 -15.28 -21.35
N TYR A 3 16.84 -15.31 -21.32
CA TYR A 3 16.07 -15.52 -20.11
C TYR A 3 15.15 -16.72 -20.26
N PHE A 4 14.90 -17.37 -19.14
CA PHE A 4 13.84 -18.34 -18.96
C PHE A 4 12.78 -17.72 -18.05
N TYR A 5 11.52 -17.96 -18.33
CA TYR A 5 10.41 -17.55 -17.48
C TYR A 5 9.77 -18.79 -16.87
N SER A 6 9.43 -18.74 -15.59
CA SER A 6 8.65 -19.78 -14.93
C SER A 6 7.32 -19.18 -14.50
N GLY A 7 6.23 -19.82 -14.91
CA GLY A 7 4.89 -19.38 -14.57
C GLY A 7 4.55 -19.64 -13.10
N SER A 8 5.07 -20.73 -12.54
CA SER A 8 4.88 -21.15 -11.15
C SER A 8 5.51 -20.18 -10.14
N THR A 9 6.68 -19.63 -10.49
CA THR A 9 7.40 -18.64 -9.67
C THR A 9 7.15 -17.20 -10.12
N ASN A 10 6.51 -17.02 -11.28
CA ASN A 10 6.27 -15.73 -11.93
C ASN A 10 7.56 -14.87 -12.02
N ALA A 11 8.67 -15.53 -12.34
CA ALA A 11 10.01 -14.95 -12.31
C ALA A 11 10.80 -15.25 -13.58
N PHE A 12 11.77 -14.36 -13.87
CA PHE A 12 12.73 -14.53 -14.95
C PHE A 12 14.06 -15.02 -14.38
N TYR A 13 14.64 -16.00 -15.06
CA TYR A 13 15.89 -16.65 -14.71
C TYR A 13 16.89 -16.41 -15.85
N PRO A 14 18.01 -15.72 -15.61
CA PRO A 14 19.03 -15.54 -16.64
C PRO A 14 19.73 -16.87 -16.93
N GLU A 15 19.92 -17.19 -18.22
CA GLU A 15 20.56 -18.44 -18.66
C GLU A 15 21.98 -18.59 -18.11
N GLU A 16 22.69 -17.47 -17.91
CA GLU A 16 24.06 -17.44 -17.36
C GLU A 16 24.17 -17.96 -15.92
N LEU A 17 23.09 -17.90 -15.14
CA LEU A 17 23.05 -18.38 -13.75
C LEU A 17 22.42 -19.78 -13.63
N ARG A 18 22.12 -20.44 -14.76
CA ARG A 18 21.43 -21.72 -14.76
C ARG A 18 22.13 -22.78 -13.91
N GLU A 19 23.42 -22.98 -14.10
CA GLU A 19 24.20 -23.97 -13.34
C GLU A 19 24.12 -23.72 -11.82
N VAL A 20 24.14 -22.45 -11.41
CA VAL A 20 24.02 -22.05 -9.99
C VAL A 20 22.65 -22.42 -9.44
N TYR A 21 21.58 -22.15 -10.18
CA TYR A 21 20.21 -22.50 -9.76
C TYR A 21 19.99 -24.01 -9.74
N GLU A 22 20.53 -24.76 -10.69
CA GLU A 22 20.46 -26.22 -10.74
C GLU A 22 21.23 -26.85 -9.56
N MET A 23 22.45 -26.36 -9.26
CA MET A 23 23.21 -26.80 -8.08
C MET A 23 22.50 -26.49 -6.76
N ALA A 24 21.78 -25.37 -6.70
CA ALA A 24 20.98 -24.98 -5.54
C ALA A 24 19.60 -25.68 -5.47
N GLY A 25 19.21 -26.44 -6.50
CA GLY A 25 17.88 -27.06 -6.59
C GLY A 25 16.73 -26.06 -6.68
N THR A 26 16.98 -24.85 -7.20
CA THR A 26 16.01 -23.74 -7.32
C THR A 26 15.64 -23.41 -8.76
N TRP A 27 16.19 -24.16 -9.73
CA TRP A 27 15.78 -24.06 -11.12
C TRP A 27 14.34 -24.60 -11.28
N PRO A 28 13.40 -23.81 -11.83
CA PRO A 28 12.02 -24.26 -11.98
C PRO A 28 11.85 -25.31 -13.08
N ASP A 29 11.05 -26.34 -12.83
CA ASP A 29 10.71 -27.38 -13.81
C ASP A 29 9.90 -26.83 -15.00
N ASP A 30 9.14 -25.75 -14.78
CA ASP A 30 8.31 -25.07 -15.78
C ASP A 30 9.02 -23.89 -16.45
N ALA A 31 10.34 -23.78 -16.29
CA ALA A 31 11.15 -22.73 -16.92
C ALA A 31 11.14 -22.87 -18.45
N VAL A 32 10.51 -21.92 -19.14
CA VAL A 32 10.47 -21.85 -20.61
C VAL A 32 11.38 -20.74 -21.12
N LYS A 33 12.16 -21.01 -22.16
CA LYS A 33 13.00 -19.98 -22.80
C LYS A 33 12.11 -18.91 -23.42
N VAL A 34 12.38 -17.64 -23.11
CA VAL A 34 11.63 -16.50 -23.67
C VAL A 34 12.49 -15.67 -24.60
N GLU A 35 11.86 -15.02 -25.57
CA GLU A 35 12.53 -14.02 -26.39
C GLU A 35 12.95 -12.80 -25.54
N ALA A 36 14.03 -12.13 -25.96
CA ALA A 36 14.57 -10.98 -25.23
C ALA A 36 13.55 -9.82 -25.11
N ASN A 37 12.73 -9.59 -26.13
CA ASN A 37 11.66 -8.58 -26.12
C ASN A 37 10.60 -8.83 -25.03
N ILE A 38 10.29 -10.09 -24.73
CA ILE A 38 9.35 -10.49 -23.68
C ILE A 38 9.99 -10.19 -22.32
N ALA A 39 11.22 -10.61 -22.10
CA ALA A 39 11.96 -10.28 -20.88
C ALA A 39 12.05 -8.75 -20.68
N ASP A 40 12.48 -8.00 -21.68
CA ASP A 40 12.59 -6.54 -21.61
C ASP A 40 11.26 -5.86 -21.29
N LYS A 41 10.15 -6.34 -21.86
CA LYS A 41 8.81 -5.78 -21.61
C LYS A 41 8.30 -6.05 -20.20
N PHE A 42 8.57 -7.23 -19.65
CA PHE A 42 7.93 -7.72 -18.44
C PHE A 42 8.84 -7.72 -17.20
N MET A 43 10.15 -7.48 -17.37
CA MET A 43 11.09 -7.19 -16.27
C MET A 43 11.10 -5.70 -15.88
N GLN A 44 10.46 -4.83 -16.67
CA GLN A 44 10.25 -3.43 -16.35
C GLN A 44 9.18 -3.23 -15.25
N THR A 45 9.09 -1.99 -14.76
CA THR A 45 8.03 -1.59 -13.82
C THR A 45 6.66 -1.88 -14.42
N PRO A 46 5.77 -2.58 -13.68
CA PRO A 46 4.41 -2.83 -14.14
C PRO A 46 3.66 -1.55 -14.51
N PRO A 47 2.83 -1.56 -15.57
CA PRO A 47 1.89 -0.48 -15.83
C PRO A 47 0.97 -0.23 -14.62
N ALA A 48 0.49 1.01 -14.47
CA ALA A 48 -0.40 1.37 -13.37
C ALA A 48 -1.62 0.44 -13.30
N GLY A 49 -1.90 -0.08 -12.11
CA GLY A 49 -3.03 -1.00 -11.87
C GLY A 49 -2.82 -2.42 -12.38
N LYS A 50 -1.64 -2.76 -12.89
CA LYS A 50 -1.32 -4.11 -13.36
C LYS A 50 -0.16 -4.73 -12.59
N TRP A 51 -0.12 -6.05 -12.60
CA TRP A 51 0.98 -6.86 -12.07
C TRP A 51 1.32 -7.96 -13.08
N ARG A 52 2.57 -8.44 -13.07
CA ARG A 52 2.96 -9.55 -13.94
C ARG A 52 2.29 -10.82 -13.41
N ILE A 53 1.72 -11.61 -14.32
CA ILE A 53 1.14 -12.92 -14.03
C ILE A 53 1.65 -13.92 -15.07
N ALA A 54 1.51 -15.22 -14.80
CA ALA A 54 1.58 -16.23 -15.84
C ALA A 54 0.29 -16.21 -16.66
N GLY A 55 0.40 -15.94 -17.96
CA GLY A 55 -0.68 -16.06 -18.93
C GLY A 55 -1.11 -17.51 -19.15
N GLY A 56 -2.23 -17.70 -19.84
CA GLY A 56 -2.74 -19.04 -20.15
C GLY A 56 -1.84 -19.87 -21.07
N ASP A 57 -0.85 -19.23 -21.71
CA ASP A 57 0.21 -19.82 -22.52
C ASP A 57 1.49 -20.13 -21.71
N GLY A 58 1.49 -19.88 -20.40
CA GLY A 58 2.66 -20.05 -19.52
C GLY A 58 3.70 -18.94 -19.65
N LEU A 59 3.47 -17.92 -20.47
CA LEU A 59 4.35 -16.75 -20.66
C LEU A 59 3.94 -15.60 -19.74
N PRO A 60 4.82 -14.62 -19.48
CA PRO A 60 4.47 -13.46 -18.68
C PRO A 60 3.43 -12.60 -19.38
N ALA A 61 2.40 -12.19 -18.64
CA ALA A 61 1.37 -11.27 -19.08
C ALA A 61 1.11 -10.22 -18.01
N TRP A 62 0.51 -9.08 -18.39
CA TRP A 62 0.08 -8.08 -17.43
C TRP A 62 -1.36 -8.35 -17.00
N GLY A 63 -1.54 -8.87 -15.80
CA GLY A 63 -2.84 -9.06 -15.16
C GLY A 63 -3.29 -7.78 -14.46
N ASP A 64 -4.60 -7.59 -14.32
CA ASP A 64 -5.12 -6.51 -13.49
C ASP A 64 -4.90 -6.84 -12.02
N ILE A 65 -4.47 -5.85 -11.24
CA ILE A 65 -4.48 -5.96 -9.78
C ILE A 65 -5.96 -6.02 -9.39
N PRO A 66 -6.44 -7.10 -8.74
CA PRO A 66 -7.83 -7.16 -8.34
C PRO A 66 -8.13 -5.95 -7.44
N PRO A 67 -9.26 -5.26 -7.64
CA PRO A 67 -9.67 -4.23 -6.72
C PRO A 67 -9.73 -4.84 -5.32
N LEU A 68 -9.25 -4.10 -4.32
CA LEU A 68 -9.38 -4.52 -2.93
C LEU A 68 -10.83 -4.91 -2.67
N THR A 69 -11.03 -6.02 -1.96
CA THR A 69 -12.39 -6.43 -1.59
C THR A 69 -13.02 -5.34 -0.71
N HIS A 70 -14.35 -5.27 -0.67
CA HIS A 70 -15.05 -4.32 0.20
C HIS A 70 -14.60 -4.45 1.66
N GLU A 71 -14.29 -5.67 2.10
CA GLU A 71 -13.74 -5.96 3.43
C GLU A 71 -12.34 -5.37 3.63
N GLN A 72 -11.43 -5.52 2.65
CA GLN A 72 -10.09 -4.94 2.72
C GLN A 72 -10.13 -3.40 2.71
N ILE A 73 -11.00 -2.79 1.91
CA ILE A 73 -11.21 -1.33 1.90
C ILE A 73 -11.69 -0.87 3.27
N THR A 74 -12.69 -1.56 3.82
CA THR A 74 -13.25 -1.25 5.14
C THR A 74 -12.21 -1.39 6.24
N ALA A 75 -11.42 -2.47 6.24
CA ALA A 75 -10.36 -2.71 7.22
C ALA A 75 -9.27 -1.62 7.15
N SER A 76 -8.84 -1.25 5.93
CA SER A 76 -7.88 -0.15 5.73
C SER A 76 -8.43 1.18 6.25
N ALA A 77 -9.70 1.50 5.95
CA ALA A 77 -10.35 2.70 6.46
C ALA A 77 -10.50 2.69 7.99
N MET A 78 -10.79 1.53 8.61
CA MET A 78 -10.83 1.40 10.08
C MET A 78 -9.46 1.66 10.70
N GLN A 79 -8.39 1.13 10.11
CA GLN A 79 -7.02 1.38 10.56
C GLN A 79 -6.66 2.87 10.41
N GLN A 80 -6.97 3.49 9.27
CA GLN A 80 -6.74 4.92 9.05
C GLN A 80 -7.51 5.78 10.06
N LYS A 81 -8.79 5.49 10.30
CA LYS A 81 -9.60 6.19 11.31
C LYS A 81 -8.95 6.10 12.69
N THR A 82 -8.43 4.94 13.05
CA THR A 82 -7.74 4.71 14.33
C THR A 82 -6.47 5.56 14.44
N MET A 83 -5.65 5.59 13.39
CA MET A 83 -4.43 6.41 13.33
C MET A 83 -4.74 7.90 13.46
N LEU A 84 -5.74 8.40 12.72
CA LEU A 84 -6.12 9.81 12.76
C LEU A 84 -6.71 10.23 14.11
N LEU A 85 -7.47 9.34 14.78
CA LEU A 85 -7.98 9.59 16.14
C LEU A 85 -6.84 9.65 17.17
N ALA A 86 -5.84 8.78 17.03
CA ALA A 86 -4.66 8.78 17.89
C ALA A 86 -3.83 10.05 17.70
N GLU A 87 -3.57 10.45 16.44
CA GLU A 87 -2.91 11.71 16.09
C GLU A 87 -3.63 12.91 16.70
N ALA A 88 -4.94 13.04 16.45
CA ALA A 88 -5.72 14.15 16.99
C ALA A 88 -5.72 14.16 18.52
N SER A 89 -5.74 13.00 19.18
CA SER A 89 -5.65 12.92 20.64
C SER A 89 -4.28 13.33 21.17
N ALA A 90 -3.20 13.03 20.44
CA ALA A 90 -1.85 13.45 20.80
C ALA A 90 -1.67 14.98 20.72
N VAL A 91 -2.28 15.64 19.73
CA VAL A 91 -2.28 17.11 19.63
C VAL A 91 -3.16 17.75 20.70
N ILE A 92 -4.37 17.19 20.92
CA ILE A 92 -5.34 17.74 21.88
C ILE A 92 -4.84 17.65 23.32
N GLY A 93 -4.11 16.58 23.69
CA GLY A 93 -3.72 16.31 25.08
C GLY A 93 -3.05 17.50 25.77
N PRO A 94 -1.88 17.97 25.29
CA PRO A 94 -1.17 19.10 25.88
C PRO A 94 -1.98 20.40 25.88
N LEU A 95 -2.67 20.69 24.78
CA LEU A 95 -3.49 21.90 24.64
C LEU A 95 -4.69 21.90 25.61
N LYS A 96 -5.31 20.73 25.80
CA LYS A 96 -6.40 20.55 26.74
C LYS A 96 -5.91 20.73 28.18
N ASP A 97 -4.77 20.14 28.53
CA ASP A 97 -4.19 20.27 29.86
C ASP A 97 -3.87 21.75 30.18
N ALA A 98 -3.34 22.49 29.19
CA ALA A 98 -3.10 23.92 29.31
C ALA A 98 -4.39 24.75 29.44
N SER A 99 -5.42 24.38 28.67
CA SER A 99 -6.72 25.05 28.73
C SER A 99 -7.40 24.82 30.07
N ASP A 100 -7.41 23.59 30.57
CA ASP A 100 -8.02 23.21 31.85
C ASP A 100 -7.26 23.83 33.03
N GLY A 101 -5.94 23.99 32.92
CA GLY A 101 -5.11 24.68 33.90
C GLY A 101 -5.16 26.22 33.82
N GLY A 102 -5.83 26.78 32.81
CA GLY A 102 -5.97 28.22 32.63
C GLY A 102 -4.70 28.95 32.14
N TYR A 103 -3.72 28.22 31.61
CA TYR A 103 -2.44 28.76 31.12
C TYR A 103 -2.21 28.53 29.62
N ILE A 104 -3.24 28.13 28.87
CA ILE A 104 -3.18 28.06 27.40
C ILE A 104 -2.99 29.45 26.79
N ASP A 105 -2.11 29.52 25.79
CA ASP A 105 -1.91 30.74 24.99
C ASP A 105 -3.12 31.02 24.10
N ASP A 106 -3.43 32.31 23.88
CA ASP A 106 -4.58 32.70 23.06
C ASP A 106 -4.46 32.25 21.59
N ALA A 107 -3.22 32.08 21.10
CA ALA A 107 -2.94 31.51 19.78
C ALA A 107 -3.30 30.02 19.68
N ASP A 108 -3.21 29.28 20.77
CA ASP A 108 -3.45 27.84 20.81
C ASP A 108 -4.92 27.47 21.02
N ARG A 109 -5.73 28.39 21.56
CA ARG A 109 -7.19 28.19 21.73
C ARG A 109 -7.90 27.79 20.42
N PRO A 110 -7.75 28.51 19.29
CA PRO A 110 -8.39 28.10 18.04
C PRO A 110 -7.88 26.76 17.51
N ILE A 111 -6.60 26.43 17.74
CA ILE A 111 -6.00 25.14 17.37
C ILE A 111 -6.68 24.01 18.16
N LEU A 112 -6.81 24.14 19.48
CA LEU A 112 -7.51 23.17 20.33
C LEU A 112 -8.94 22.92 19.85
N ILE A 113 -9.69 23.98 19.55
CA ILE A 113 -11.09 23.88 19.08
C ILE A 113 -11.15 23.15 17.73
N ALA A 114 -10.27 23.50 16.79
CA ALA A 114 -10.24 22.89 15.47
C ALA A 114 -9.92 21.38 15.55
N TRP A 115 -8.93 21.01 16.35
CA TRP A 115 -8.55 19.60 16.55
C TRP A 115 -9.62 18.80 17.30
N GLN A 116 -10.29 19.38 18.31
CA GLN A 116 -11.41 18.72 18.99
C GLN A 116 -12.57 18.44 18.04
N LYS A 117 -12.93 19.41 17.19
CA LYS A 117 -13.96 19.23 16.15
C LYS A 117 -13.55 18.17 15.14
N TYR A 118 -12.32 18.24 14.62
CA TYR A 118 -11.79 17.24 13.69
C TYR A 118 -11.82 15.82 14.29
N ARG A 119 -11.38 15.65 15.54
CA ARG A 119 -11.44 14.36 16.24
C ARG A 119 -12.87 13.85 16.38
N TYR A 120 -13.82 14.73 16.69
CA TYR A 120 -15.24 14.37 16.74
C TYR A 120 -15.76 13.93 15.38
N ASP A 121 -15.47 14.68 14.31
CA ASP A 121 -15.91 14.36 12.96
C ASP A 121 -15.31 13.02 12.47
N LEU A 122 -14.07 12.71 12.82
CA LEU A 122 -13.46 11.40 12.56
C LEU A 122 -14.27 10.25 13.17
N THR A 123 -14.89 10.43 14.35
CA THR A 123 -15.73 9.38 14.96
C THR A 123 -16.95 9.04 14.11
N LYS A 124 -17.42 9.99 13.28
CA LYS A 124 -18.59 9.85 12.40
C LYS A 124 -18.28 9.23 11.04
N VAL A 125 -16.99 9.08 10.70
CA VAL A 125 -16.59 8.45 9.44
C VAL A 125 -17.06 7.00 9.40
N ASP A 126 -17.82 6.64 8.37
CA ASP A 126 -18.19 5.27 8.02
C ASP A 126 -17.02 4.59 7.27
N PRO A 127 -16.37 3.56 7.83
CA PRO A 127 -15.26 2.88 7.16
C PRO A 127 -15.65 2.18 5.86
N ALA A 128 -16.93 1.81 5.67
CA ALA A 128 -17.41 1.19 4.43
C ALA A 128 -17.56 2.19 3.27
N LYS A 129 -17.70 3.48 3.60
CA LYS A 129 -17.83 4.59 2.64
C LYS A 129 -17.21 5.88 3.23
N PRO A 130 -15.88 5.93 3.37
CA PRO A 130 -15.24 6.98 4.13
C PRO A 130 -15.33 8.33 3.43
N VAL A 131 -15.76 9.34 4.19
CA VAL A 131 -15.64 10.76 3.82
C VAL A 131 -14.82 11.42 4.93
N TRP A 132 -13.54 11.66 4.65
CA TRP A 132 -12.60 12.16 5.65
C TRP A 132 -12.79 13.67 5.89
N PRO A 133 -12.87 14.13 7.14
CA PRO A 133 -12.86 15.56 7.44
C PRO A 133 -11.50 16.17 7.09
N THR A 134 -11.49 17.47 6.75
CA THR A 134 -10.24 18.20 6.50
C THR A 134 -9.42 18.31 7.78
N LYS A 135 -8.16 17.88 7.73
CA LYS A 135 -7.23 18.01 8.84
C LYS A 135 -6.98 19.50 9.13
N PRO A 136 -7.05 19.95 10.40
CA PRO A 136 -6.65 21.30 10.77
C PRO A 136 -5.17 21.54 10.49
N THR A 137 -4.81 22.76 10.10
CA THR A 137 -3.42 23.21 10.10
C THR A 137 -3.01 23.60 11.52
N GLU A 138 -1.76 23.32 11.86
CA GLU A 138 -1.09 23.86 13.06
C GLU A 138 -1.00 25.39 13.01
#